data_AF-A0A1A8HHN8-F1
#
_entry.id   AF-A0A1A8HHN8-F1
#
_cell.length_a   1.000
_cell.length_b   1.000
_cell.length_c   1.000
_cell.angle_alpha   90.00
_cell.angle_beta   90.00
_cell.angle_gamma   90.00
#
_symmetry.space_group_name_H-M   'P 1'
#
loop_
_entity.id
_entity.type
_entity.pdbx_description
1 polymer ?
#
loop_
_entity_poly.entity_id
_entity_poly.type
_entity_poly.pdbx_seq_one_letter_code
_entity_poly.pdbx_strand_id
1 'polypeptide(L)'
;GHSLGRTEGHGLQFLLREEDLLTLDAYQKLLYKLTAAVKEMETHGAHIHDLLSSITYPPASEVRNPESYISAEGEGERSERNGKKVCFNVAGDEQEDSGHDTISNRDSYSDCNSNRNSIASFTSICSSHCSSYVHSDEMDSGDEMASSVWLSHDKQKKLHSFLEHLFSQVDSISSMLRGAMVAQAFEQTKGFTPGRGLQEFQQEMEPSVNCTKKLRLHIKQDPWNLPNSVQALTQTISKYVEEVKTRLLLVLLQYSDSEIQLRRDMVFCQSLVAAVCAFSEHLLSVLNQFYNVGKELDQDFPDCQELQEAQEASRRWLEQIACAGLLFHFQSLLSPNLTDEQAMLEDTQVALVDLEKVTFHFQQFKGEPLVANMPVSHQVEGTRQALKVCFYLESRYFSLLPYRLKNGGGVKIYPVLFTQALESMEGYYYRDNVSVEEYQAQINAASLDKVKQHNKRLRAFFLDQSNMPPSAAPKAALIDKLMRPLNALEELYRLMESFISCRRTAACQYTACGASGVGLLTVASELCSRLGATHVVMCNSGVHRCTLSVTLEQAILLAQHHGLPPRCIMQATDVMRKQGARVQNSAKNLGVRDRTPSSVPRLYKLCQPPPADGDP
;
A
#
# COMPACT_ATOMS: atom_id res chain seq x y z
N GLY A 1 -14.07 21.59 -2.37
CA GLY A 1 -13.79 22.61 -1.35
C GLY A 1 -12.67 23.53 -1.80
N HIS A 2 -11.41 23.13 -1.64
CA HIS A 2 -10.25 23.99 -1.93
C HIS A 2 -9.90 24.18 -3.42
N SER A 3 -10.43 23.34 -4.33
CA SER A 3 -10.22 23.53 -5.78
C SER A 3 -10.93 24.76 -6.36
N LEU A 4 -11.88 25.36 -5.62
CA LEU A 4 -12.70 26.48 -6.10
C LEU A 4 -12.03 27.85 -5.92
N GLY A 5 -10.83 27.91 -5.33
CA GLY A 5 -10.17 29.15 -4.93
C GLY A 5 -8.90 29.55 -5.71
N ARG A 6 -8.35 28.68 -6.58
CA ARG A 6 -7.17 29.03 -7.39
C ARG A 6 -7.59 29.60 -8.74
N THR A 7 -6.90 30.66 -9.16
CA THR A 7 -7.15 31.47 -10.37
C THR A 7 -6.92 30.72 -11.69
N GLU A 8 -6.27 29.56 -11.64
CA GLU A 8 -6.12 28.61 -12.74
C GLU A 8 -6.77 27.30 -12.30
N GLY A 9 -8.02 27.07 -12.70
CA GLY A 9 -8.87 25.96 -12.25
C GLY A 9 -8.45 24.57 -12.74
N HIS A 10 -7.16 24.26 -12.74
CA HIS A 10 -6.61 22.97 -13.15
C HIS A 10 -6.50 21.99 -11.98
N GLY A 11 -6.63 20.69 -12.28
CA GLY A 11 -6.50 19.59 -11.34
C GLY A 11 -5.09 19.01 -11.28
N LEU A 12 -4.92 18.01 -10.42
CA LEU A 12 -3.62 17.43 -10.07
C LEU A 12 -2.95 16.77 -11.26
N GLN A 13 -3.69 16.12 -12.17
CA GLN A 13 -3.12 15.53 -13.39
C GLN A 13 -2.48 16.59 -14.30
N PHE A 14 -3.00 17.83 -14.29
CA PHE A 14 -2.41 18.95 -15.01
C PHE A 14 -1.21 19.54 -14.26
N LEU A 15 -1.32 19.68 -12.93
CA LEU A 15 -0.32 20.32 -12.08
C LEU A 15 0.91 19.45 -11.82
N LEU A 16 0.74 18.12 -11.77
CA LEU A 16 1.80 17.14 -11.55
C LEU A 16 2.17 16.51 -12.90
N ARG A 17 3.30 16.93 -13.48
CA ARG A 17 3.80 16.27 -14.70
C ARG A 17 4.20 14.84 -14.38
N GLU A 18 3.85 13.91 -15.27
CA GLU A 18 4.11 12.48 -15.09
C GLU A 18 5.61 12.18 -14.91
N GLU A 19 6.47 12.88 -15.66
CA GLU A 19 7.92 12.77 -15.55
C GLU A 19 8.44 13.17 -14.16
N ASP A 20 7.86 14.23 -13.57
CA ASP A 20 8.21 14.69 -12.23
C ASP A 20 7.77 13.65 -11.18
N LEU A 21 6.57 13.07 -11.34
CA LEU A 21 6.07 12.01 -10.44
C LEU A 21 6.93 10.75 -10.46
N LEU A 22 7.35 10.29 -11.65
CA LEU A 22 8.23 9.13 -11.79
C LEU A 22 9.60 9.38 -11.15
N THR A 23 10.13 10.59 -11.34
CA THR A 23 11.41 11.01 -10.74
C THR A 23 11.31 11.05 -9.21
N LEU A 24 10.24 11.60 -8.66
CA LEU A 24 9.99 11.63 -7.21
C LEU A 24 9.84 10.23 -6.62
N ASP A 25 9.11 9.34 -7.30
CA ASP A 25 8.94 7.95 -6.88
C ASP A 25 10.29 7.21 -6.87
N ALA A 26 11.14 7.45 -7.87
CA ALA A 26 12.49 6.90 -7.91
C ALA A 26 13.36 7.39 -6.75
N TYR A 27 13.31 8.68 -6.40
CA TYR A 27 14.02 9.24 -5.24
C TYR A 27 13.53 8.65 -3.92
N GLN A 28 12.22 8.52 -3.72
CA GLN A 28 11.66 7.89 -2.51
C GLN A 28 12.05 6.42 -2.39
N LYS A 29 12.01 5.66 -3.50
CA LYS A 29 12.46 4.26 -3.54
C LYS A 29 13.94 4.13 -3.18
N LEU A 30 14.78 5.02 -3.70
CA LEU A 30 16.21 5.04 -3.38
C LEU A 30 16.44 5.35 -1.90
N LEU A 31 15.74 6.34 -1.34
CA LEU A 31 15.81 6.70 0.07
C LEU A 31 15.46 5.50 0.97
N TYR A 32 14.38 4.77 0.64
CA TYR A 32 13.99 3.57 1.37
C TYR A 32 15.05 2.46 1.27
N LYS A 33 15.56 2.19 0.06
CA LYS A 33 16.61 1.17 -0.15
C LYS A 33 17.89 1.48 0.62
N LEU A 34 18.35 2.73 0.59
CA LEU A 34 19.52 3.18 1.34
C LEU A 34 19.32 3.01 2.84
N THR A 35 18.13 3.39 3.35
CA THR A 35 17.80 3.24 4.78
C THR A 35 17.78 1.78 5.21
N ALA A 36 17.17 0.90 4.40
CA ALA A 36 17.12 -0.53 4.68
C ALA A 36 18.52 -1.17 4.66
N ALA A 37 19.35 -0.85 3.66
CA ALA A 37 20.70 -1.40 3.51
C ALA A 37 21.63 -0.96 4.65
N VAL A 38 21.55 0.31 5.10
CA VAL A 38 22.33 0.78 6.26
C VAL A 38 21.90 0.06 7.54
N LYS A 39 20.59 -0.09 7.77
CA LYS A 39 20.08 -0.82 8.93
C LYS A 39 20.55 -2.28 8.92
N GLU A 40 20.53 -2.93 7.75
CA GLU A 40 21.05 -4.28 7.61
C GLU A 40 22.55 -4.36 7.88
N MET A 41 23.35 -3.43 7.35
CA MET A 41 24.79 -3.32 7.64
C MET A 41 25.07 -3.15 9.14
N GLU A 42 24.30 -2.29 9.84
CA GLU A 42 24.40 -2.09 11.29
C GLU A 42 24.06 -3.37 12.07
N THR A 43 23.03 -4.12 11.67
CA THR A 43 22.69 -5.40 12.31
C THR A 43 23.80 -6.44 12.15
N HIS A 44 24.44 -6.52 10.99
CA HIS A 44 25.59 -7.41 10.79
C HIS A 44 26.79 -6.98 11.63
N GLY A 45 27.03 -5.68 11.76
CA GLY A 45 28.05 -5.13 12.66
C GLY A 45 27.81 -5.50 14.13
N ALA A 46 26.56 -5.41 14.59
CA ALA A 46 26.17 -5.81 15.94
C ALA A 46 26.36 -7.32 16.17
N HIS A 47 25.94 -8.18 15.22
CA HIS A 47 26.17 -9.63 15.32
C HIS A 47 27.66 -10.00 15.38
N ILE A 48 28.53 -9.27 14.67
CA ILE A 48 29.99 -9.47 14.74
C ILE A 48 30.51 -9.08 16.14
N HIS A 49 30.04 -7.96 16.69
CA HIS A 49 30.39 -7.52 18.05
C HIS A 49 29.95 -8.54 19.11
N ASP A 50 28.69 -9.00 19.06
CA ASP A 50 28.12 -9.97 20.00
C ASP A 50 28.81 -11.34 19.92
N LEU A 51 29.14 -11.79 18.70
CA LEU A 51 29.85 -13.03 18.50
C LEU A 51 31.24 -12.97 19.13
N LEU A 52 31.95 -11.85 18.99
CA LEU A 52 33.30 -11.64 19.53
C LEU A 52 33.32 -11.37 21.04
N SER A 53 32.31 -10.68 21.58
CA SER A 53 32.15 -10.47 23.02
C SER A 53 31.80 -11.77 23.76
N SER A 54 31.06 -12.69 23.11
CA SER A 54 30.79 -14.05 23.62
C SER A 54 32.03 -14.96 23.73
N ILE A 55 33.19 -14.46 23.30
CA ILE A 55 34.46 -15.18 23.31
C ILE A 55 35.40 -14.60 24.37
N THR A 56 35.36 -13.28 24.62
CA THR A 56 36.17 -12.60 25.63
C THR A 56 35.59 -12.66 27.04
N TYR A 57 34.29 -12.89 27.19
CA TYR A 57 33.65 -13.06 28.51
C TYR A 57 33.08 -14.48 28.63
N PRO A 58 33.33 -15.21 29.74
CA PRO A 58 32.55 -16.41 30.03
C PRO A 58 31.09 -16.00 30.23
N PRO A 59 30.10 -16.86 29.94
CA PRO A 59 28.72 -16.52 30.21
C PRO A 59 28.59 -16.27 31.71
N ALA A 60 28.26 -15.03 32.10
CA ALA A 60 27.70 -14.79 33.41
C ALA A 60 26.45 -15.67 33.50
N SER A 61 26.43 -16.52 34.53
CA SER A 61 25.36 -17.44 34.91
C SER A 61 24.00 -17.08 34.30
N GLU A 62 23.43 -18.04 33.57
CA GLU A 62 22.01 -18.05 33.19
C GLU A 62 21.15 -17.66 34.39
N VAL A 63 20.68 -16.41 34.42
CA VAL A 63 19.43 -16.09 35.08
C VAL A 63 18.36 -16.61 34.14
N ARG A 64 17.90 -17.83 34.42
CA ARG A 64 16.66 -18.39 33.89
C ARG A 64 15.56 -17.33 34.04
N ASN A 65 15.06 -16.83 32.91
CA ASN A 65 13.64 -16.51 32.81
C ASN A 65 12.97 -17.69 32.07
N PRO A 66 11.82 -18.16 32.55
CA PRO A 66 11.26 -19.42 32.10
C PRO A 66 10.62 -19.25 30.72
N GLU A 67 11.02 -20.09 29.78
CA GLU A 67 10.25 -20.36 28.58
C GLU A 67 8.91 -20.99 28.98
N SER A 68 7.81 -20.31 28.64
CA SER A 68 6.48 -20.89 28.67
C SER A 68 6.22 -21.59 27.33
N TYR A 69 6.58 -22.87 27.26
CA TYR A 69 5.90 -23.83 26.40
C TYR A 69 5.04 -24.71 27.31
N ILE A 70 3.73 -24.54 27.25
CA ILE A 70 2.78 -25.58 27.64
C ILE A 70 2.13 -26.06 26.35
N SER A 71 2.45 -27.29 25.98
CA SER A 71 1.54 -28.19 25.30
C SER A 71 1.72 -29.56 25.92
N ALA A 72 0.71 -30.02 26.66
CA ALA A 72 0.39 -31.44 26.80
C ALA A 72 -1.03 -31.56 27.37
N GLU A 73 -1.86 -32.27 26.61
CA GLU A 73 -3.10 -32.87 27.03
C GLU A 73 -2.92 -33.75 28.28
N GLY A 74 -4.01 -33.91 29.03
CA GLY A 74 -4.52 -35.24 29.31
C GLY A 74 -3.95 -36.00 30.52
N GLU A 75 -4.84 -36.14 31.51
CA GLU A 75 -4.97 -37.25 32.46
C GLU A 75 -4.16 -37.23 33.76
N GLY A 76 -4.90 -36.97 34.84
CA GLY A 76 -5.03 -37.96 35.91
C GLY A 76 -4.27 -37.68 37.20
N GLU A 77 -4.92 -37.02 38.17
CA GLU A 77 -4.60 -37.25 39.58
C GLU A 77 -5.86 -37.66 40.38
N ARG A 78 -5.69 -38.74 41.14
CA ARG A 78 -6.53 -39.12 42.28
C ARG A 78 -5.77 -38.81 43.57
N SER A 79 -6.48 -38.15 44.49
CA SER A 79 -6.39 -38.20 45.96
C SER A 79 -5.08 -37.77 46.63
N GLU A 80 -5.07 -36.62 47.32
CA GLU A 80 -5.53 -36.36 48.71
C GLU A 80 -4.38 -36.38 49.73
N ARG A 81 -4.10 -35.22 50.36
CA ARG A 81 -4.24 -35.00 51.82
C ARG A 81 -3.74 -33.62 52.28
N ASN A 82 -4.70 -32.82 52.76
CA ASN A 82 -4.71 -31.95 53.93
C ASN A 82 -3.41 -31.28 54.44
N GLY A 83 -3.48 -29.94 54.58
CA GLY A 83 -2.94 -29.28 55.80
C GLY A 83 -2.59 -27.79 55.74
N LYS A 84 -3.59 -26.91 55.97
CA LYS A 84 -3.55 -25.63 56.74
C LYS A 84 -2.59 -24.50 56.28
N LYS A 85 -3.14 -23.38 55.76
CA LYS A 85 -3.40 -22.07 56.43
C LYS A 85 -2.15 -21.25 56.83
N VAL A 86 -1.95 -20.06 56.26
CA VAL A 86 -2.29 -18.70 56.78
C VAL A 86 -1.59 -17.62 55.92
N CYS A 87 -2.33 -16.57 55.56
CA CYS A 87 -1.94 -15.40 54.76
C CYS A 87 -1.16 -14.33 55.55
N PHE A 88 -0.45 -13.43 54.87
CA PHE A 88 -0.55 -11.98 55.12
C PHE A 88 -0.33 -11.17 53.83
N ASN A 89 -1.32 -10.33 53.54
CA ASN A 89 -1.33 -9.25 52.54
C ASN A 89 -0.86 -7.97 53.23
N VAL A 90 -0.05 -7.14 52.56
CA VAL A 90 -0.06 -5.68 52.75
C VAL A 90 0.10 -5.03 51.39
N ALA A 91 -1.01 -4.46 50.91
CA ALA A 91 -1.06 -3.45 49.86
C ALA A 91 -0.79 -2.08 50.50
N GLY A 92 -0.24 -1.15 49.71
CA GLY A 92 -0.07 0.25 50.07
C GLY A 92 0.02 1.09 48.81
N ASP A 93 -1.11 1.66 48.42
CA ASP A 93 -1.33 2.55 47.29
C ASP A 93 -0.94 4.01 47.61
N GLU A 94 -0.61 4.72 46.51
CA GLU A 94 -0.81 6.14 46.20
C GLU A 94 -0.16 7.25 47.05
N GLN A 95 0.64 8.11 46.39
CA GLN A 95 0.50 9.56 46.51
C GLN A 95 1.15 10.33 45.34
N GLU A 96 0.35 11.13 44.62
CA GLU A 96 0.78 12.27 43.82
C GLU A 96 1.08 13.46 44.74
N ASP A 97 2.15 14.23 44.49
CA ASP A 97 2.20 15.66 44.86
C ASP A 97 3.20 16.45 43.99
N SER A 98 2.83 17.72 43.87
CA SER A 98 3.18 18.81 42.98
C SER A 98 4.43 19.62 43.38
N GLY A 99 4.99 20.37 42.41
CA GLY A 99 5.43 21.74 42.70
C GLY A 99 6.82 22.21 42.23
N HIS A 100 6.76 23.20 41.32
CA HIS A 100 7.46 24.49 41.34
C HIS A 100 8.89 24.67 40.75
N ASP A 101 8.95 25.70 39.91
CA ASP A 101 10.09 26.42 39.35
C ASP A 101 11.10 26.95 40.38
N THR A 102 12.37 27.10 39.99
CA THR A 102 13.04 28.43 39.96
C THR A 102 14.47 28.35 39.42
N ILE A 103 14.71 29.17 38.40
CA ILE A 103 15.97 29.77 37.95
C ILE A 103 16.82 30.38 39.08
N SER A 104 18.16 30.25 39.02
CA SER A 104 19.09 31.38 39.21
C SER A 104 20.55 31.04 38.87
N ASN A 105 21.15 31.88 38.03
CA ASN A 105 22.59 32.04 37.79
C ASN A 105 23.35 32.42 39.08
N ARG A 106 24.60 31.97 39.23
CA ARG A 106 25.71 32.85 39.68
C ARG A 106 27.11 32.24 39.50
N ASP A 107 27.94 33.00 38.82
CA ASP A 107 29.40 32.86 38.72
C ASP A 107 30.12 32.94 40.08
N SER A 108 31.31 32.34 40.17
CA SER A 108 32.52 32.99 40.69
C SER A 108 33.78 32.13 40.45
N TYR A 109 34.78 32.75 39.79
CA TYR A 109 36.23 32.83 40.10
C TYR A 109 36.98 31.59 40.62
N SER A 110 38.28 31.35 40.39
CA SER A 110 39.36 31.78 39.50
C SER A 110 40.63 31.02 39.97
N ASP A 111 41.73 31.15 39.24
CA ASP A 111 43.12 30.94 39.68
C ASP A 111 43.67 29.51 39.76
N CYS A 112 44.47 29.14 38.76
CA CYS A 112 45.93 29.20 38.93
C CYS A 112 46.68 29.10 37.60
N ASN A 113 47.67 29.97 37.45
CA ASN A 113 48.53 30.16 36.30
C ASN A 113 49.95 29.71 36.68
N SER A 114 50.67 28.96 35.83
CA SER A 114 52.14 29.03 35.78
C SER A 114 52.71 28.52 34.46
N ASN A 115 53.20 29.47 33.68
CA ASN A 115 54.14 29.33 32.56
C ASN A 115 55.45 28.63 33.01
N ARG A 116 56.17 27.95 32.11
CA ARG A 116 57.25 28.54 31.25
C ARG A 116 58.23 27.46 30.72
N ASN A 117 58.35 27.41 29.38
CA ASN A 117 59.49 27.12 28.48
C ASN A 117 60.69 26.26 28.95
N SER A 118 61.15 25.36 28.07
CA SER A 118 62.52 25.37 27.51
C SER A 118 62.73 24.39 26.35
N ILE A 119 63.74 24.70 25.53
CA ILE A 119 63.99 24.33 24.14
C ILE A 119 65.18 23.34 24.02
N ALA A 120 65.05 22.41 23.06
CA ALA A 120 66.03 21.71 22.21
C ALA A 120 67.39 21.12 22.68
N SER A 121 67.67 19.99 22.00
CA SER A 121 68.95 19.47 21.45
C SER A 121 69.94 18.74 22.36
N PHE A 122 70.28 17.49 22.00
CA PHE A 122 71.59 17.13 21.43
C PHE A 122 71.63 15.67 20.91
N THR A 123 72.52 15.45 19.95
CA THR A 123 72.80 14.29 19.09
C THR A 123 73.82 13.28 19.66
N SER A 124 73.76 12.01 19.22
CA SER A 124 74.85 11.01 19.09
C SER A 124 74.22 9.77 18.40
N ILE A 125 74.51 9.28 17.19
CA ILE A 125 75.70 8.96 16.36
C ILE A 125 76.44 7.65 16.74
N CYS A 126 76.38 6.71 15.78
CA CYS A 126 77.22 5.51 15.50
C CYS A 126 77.04 4.29 16.42
N SER A 127 77.04 3.03 16.01
CA SER A 127 77.32 2.26 14.77
C SER A 127 76.72 0.84 15.01
N SER A 128 76.47 -0.10 14.09
CA SER A 128 77.28 -0.63 12.99
C SER A 128 76.45 -1.69 12.23
N HIS A 129 76.81 -1.91 10.96
CA HIS A 129 76.24 -2.89 10.02
C HIS A 129 76.85 -4.30 10.17
N CYS A 130 76.10 -5.28 9.64
CA CYS A 130 76.51 -6.59 9.08
C CYS A 130 76.87 -7.76 10.02
N SER A 131 76.10 -8.85 9.96
CA SER A 131 76.44 -10.06 9.17
C SER A 131 75.74 -11.33 9.68
N SER A 132 75.27 -12.12 8.72
CA SER A 132 74.88 -13.54 8.78
C SER A 132 75.89 -14.48 9.45
N TYR A 133 75.42 -15.51 10.17
CA TYR A 133 75.72 -16.95 9.91
C TYR A 133 74.91 -17.87 10.88
N VAL A 134 74.81 -19.14 10.49
CA VAL A 134 73.94 -20.25 10.93
C VAL A 134 74.34 -21.00 12.21
N HIS A 135 73.41 -21.84 12.68
CA HIS A 135 73.47 -22.92 13.72
C HIS A 135 73.51 -22.47 15.19
N SER A 136 72.92 -23.14 16.18
CA SER A 136 71.94 -24.22 16.34
C SER A 136 71.69 -24.32 17.86
N ASP A 137 70.52 -24.86 18.23
CA ASP A 137 70.18 -25.55 19.47
C ASP A 137 69.90 -24.76 20.77
N GLU A 138 68.59 -24.76 21.07
CA GLU A 138 67.94 -25.13 22.33
C GLU A 138 68.59 -24.67 23.65
N MET A 139 68.02 -23.61 24.22
CA MET A 139 67.79 -23.55 25.66
C MET A 139 66.42 -22.91 25.93
N ASP A 140 65.59 -23.73 26.58
CA ASP A 140 64.32 -23.46 27.23
C ASP A 140 64.37 -22.18 28.09
N SER A 141 63.64 -21.14 27.66
CA SER A 141 63.30 -19.99 28.49
C SER A 141 61.82 -19.72 28.34
N GLY A 142 61.10 -19.86 29.44
CA GLY A 142 59.65 -19.75 29.50
C GLY A 142 59.09 -18.47 28.90
N ASP A 143 58.00 -18.65 28.16
CA ASP A 143 57.00 -17.61 27.96
C ASP A 143 55.64 -18.28 28.20
N GLU A 144 54.96 -17.86 29.28
CA GLU A 144 53.52 -18.06 29.41
C GLU A 144 52.84 -17.32 28.26
N MET A 145 52.73 -17.97 27.10
CA MET A 145 51.92 -17.48 26.01
C MET A 145 50.47 -17.46 26.50
N ALA A 146 49.91 -16.26 26.64
CA ALA A 146 48.50 -16.04 26.93
C ALA A 146 47.66 -17.03 26.11
N SER A 147 46.88 -17.84 26.83
CA SER A 147 45.97 -18.85 26.29
C SER A 147 45.39 -18.38 24.97
N SER A 148 45.89 -18.94 23.86
CA SER A 148 45.32 -18.72 22.54
C SER A 148 43.87 -19.17 22.61
N VAL A 149 42.93 -18.23 22.74
CA VAL A 149 41.50 -18.51 22.69
C VAL A 149 41.19 -18.91 21.25
N TRP A 150 41.29 -20.20 20.96
CA TRP A 150 40.94 -20.74 19.66
C TRP A 150 39.44 -20.56 19.46
N LEU A 151 39.07 -19.69 18.53
CA LEU A 151 37.72 -19.62 17.98
C LEU A 151 37.29 -21.05 17.58
N SER A 152 36.19 -21.55 18.14
CA SER A 152 35.60 -22.80 17.66
C SER A 152 35.32 -22.68 16.16
N HIS A 153 35.53 -23.76 15.41
CA HIS A 153 35.33 -23.79 13.95
C HIS A 153 33.93 -23.30 13.52
N ASP A 154 32.89 -23.54 14.33
CA ASP A 154 31.54 -23.04 14.07
C ASP A 154 31.40 -21.52 14.27
N LYS A 155 32.01 -20.95 15.32
CA LYS A 155 32.05 -19.49 15.50
C LYS A 155 32.86 -18.81 14.40
N GLN A 156 33.94 -19.43 13.91
CA GLN A 156 34.73 -18.90 12.79
C GLN A 156 33.94 -18.90 11.47
N LYS A 157 33.19 -19.97 11.19
CA LYS A 157 32.27 -20.02 10.03
C LYS A 157 31.17 -18.95 10.10
N LYS A 158 30.56 -18.76 11.28
CA LYS A 158 29.56 -17.70 11.50
C LYS A 158 30.14 -16.31 11.30
N LEU A 159 31.32 -16.04 11.86
CA LEU A 159 32.03 -14.76 11.67
C LEU A 159 32.32 -14.49 10.19
N HIS A 160 32.82 -15.50 9.47
CA HIS A 160 33.08 -15.38 8.04
C HIS A 160 31.81 -15.09 7.24
N SER A 161 30.71 -15.79 7.53
CA SER A 161 29.40 -15.53 6.91
C SER A 161 28.93 -14.09 7.16
N PHE A 162 28.98 -13.60 8.39
CA PHE A 162 28.59 -12.21 8.70
C PHE A 162 29.48 -11.18 8.01
N LEU A 163 30.77 -11.42 7.89
CA LEU A 163 31.69 -10.55 7.17
C LEU A 163 31.41 -10.51 5.67
N GLU A 164 31.12 -11.65 5.05
CA GLU A 164 30.75 -11.69 3.62
C GLU A 164 29.42 -10.97 3.37
N HIS A 165 28.43 -11.14 4.24
CA HIS A 165 27.19 -10.36 4.17
C HIS A 165 27.44 -8.86 4.35
N LEU A 166 28.27 -8.47 5.32
CA LEU A 166 28.66 -7.07 5.52
C LEU A 166 29.31 -6.50 4.26
N PHE A 167 30.28 -7.21 3.65
CA PHE A 167 30.94 -6.75 2.43
C PHE A 167 29.97 -6.64 1.26
N SER A 168 29.07 -7.61 1.08
CA SER A 168 28.02 -7.54 0.07
C SER A 168 27.11 -6.33 0.27
N GLN A 169 26.77 -5.99 1.52
CA GLN A 169 25.95 -4.80 1.81
C GLN A 169 26.72 -3.50 1.54
N VAL A 170 28.00 -3.43 1.89
CA VAL A 170 28.87 -2.29 1.59
C VAL A 170 29.00 -2.07 0.08
N ASP A 171 29.19 -3.13 -0.71
CA ASP A 171 29.26 -3.05 -2.17
C ASP A 171 27.92 -2.61 -2.78
N SER A 172 26.80 -3.11 -2.25
CA SER A 172 25.45 -2.71 -2.65
C SER A 172 25.19 -1.22 -2.38
N ILE A 173 25.55 -0.73 -1.18
CA ILE A 173 25.47 0.68 -0.81
C ILE A 173 26.36 1.53 -1.72
N SER A 174 27.62 1.12 -1.92
CA SER A 174 28.57 1.79 -2.82
C SER A 174 28.01 1.96 -4.24
N SER A 175 27.42 0.89 -4.78
CA SER A 175 26.78 0.91 -6.09
C SER A 175 25.61 1.89 -6.15
N MET A 176 24.75 1.90 -5.11
CA MET A 176 23.64 2.85 -5.02
C MET A 176 24.12 4.31 -4.93
N LEU A 177 25.18 4.58 -4.15
CA LEU A 177 25.76 5.91 -3.99
C LEU A 177 26.41 6.45 -5.29
N ARG A 178 26.85 5.56 -6.18
CA ARG A 178 27.37 5.91 -7.52
C ARG A 178 26.30 5.97 -8.61
N GLY A 179 25.04 5.71 -8.28
CA GLY A 179 23.95 5.62 -9.23
C GLY A 179 23.58 6.96 -9.88
N ALA A 180 22.97 6.88 -11.08
CA ALA A 180 22.55 8.06 -11.85
C ALA A 180 21.59 8.97 -11.08
N MET A 181 20.69 8.41 -10.26
CA MET A 181 19.76 9.19 -9.43
C MET A 181 20.50 10.03 -8.38
N VAL A 182 21.60 9.53 -7.80
CA VAL A 182 22.41 10.30 -6.86
C VAL A 182 23.10 11.44 -7.58
N ALA A 183 23.68 11.17 -8.76
CA ALA A 183 24.29 12.20 -9.59
C ALA A 183 23.31 13.33 -9.94
N GLN A 184 22.09 12.97 -10.32
CA GLN A 184 21.02 13.93 -10.60
C GLN A 184 20.63 14.75 -9.36
N ALA A 185 20.53 14.11 -8.18
CA ALA A 185 20.22 14.81 -6.94
C ALA A 185 21.32 15.82 -6.54
N PHE A 186 22.60 15.50 -6.79
CA PHE A 186 23.71 16.43 -6.57
C PHE A 186 23.63 17.65 -7.50
N GLU A 187 23.28 17.47 -8.78
CA GLU A 187 23.13 18.60 -9.70
C GLU A 187 21.93 19.47 -9.31
N GLN A 188 20.81 18.86 -8.93
CA GLN A 188 19.59 19.58 -8.51
C GLN A 188 19.77 20.35 -7.20
N THR A 189 20.61 19.85 -6.28
CA THR A 189 20.86 20.49 -4.97
C THR A 189 22.07 21.42 -4.94
N LYS A 190 22.71 21.67 -6.09
CA LYS A 190 23.90 22.52 -6.20
C LYS A 190 23.72 23.91 -5.61
N GLY A 191 22.51 24.48 -5.72
CA GLY A 191 22.16 25.78 -5.14
C GLY A 191 22.09 25.79 -3.61
N PHE A 192 21.80 24.67 -2.96
CA PHE A 192 21.74 24.55 -1.50
C PHE A 192 23.11 24.30 -0.86
N THR A 193 24.06 23.77 -1.63
CA THR A 193 25.39 23.36 -1.14
C THR A 193 26.49 23.69 -2.18
N PRO A 194 26.81 24.97 -2.39
CA PRO A 194 27.63 25.40 -3.52
C PRO A 194 29.11 24.95 -3.49
N GLY A 195 29.57 24.28 -2.43
CA GLY A 195 30.97 23.82 -2.28
C GLY A 195 31.15 22.32 -2.07
N ARG A 196 30.14 21.48 -2.37
CA ARG A 196 30.28 20.02 -2.28
C ARG A 196 29.61 19.33 -3.45
N GLY A 197 30.40 19.09 -4.50
CA GLY A 197 29.97 18.47 -5.75
C GLY A 197 30.05 16.93 -5.73
N LEU A 198 29.41 16.28 -6.71
CA LEU A 198 29.43 14.82 -6.84
C LEU A 198 30.86 14.26 -6.94
N GLN A 199 31.74 14.96 -7.66
CA GLN A 199 33.12 14.52 -7.88
C GLN A 199 33.93 14.53 -6.58
N GLU A 200 33.78 15.56 -5.75
CA GLU A 200 34.44 15.66 -4.44
C GLU A 200 33.92 14.59 -3.48
N PHE A 201 32.60 14.39 -3.46
CA PHE A 201 31.97 13.32 -2.69
C PHE A 201 32.50 11.94 -3.08
N GLN A 202 32.58 11.64 -4.39
CA GLN A 202 33.09 10.35 -4.87
C GLN A 202 34.57 10.15 -4.55
N GLN A 203 35.40 11.19 -4.64
CA GLN A 203 36.82 11.14 -4.29
C GLN A 203 37.05 10.89 -2.78
N GLU A 204 36.21 11.46 -1.91
CA GLU A 204 36.28 11.25 -0.46
C GLU A 204 35.76 9.85 -0.06
N MET A 205 34.73 9.36 -0.76
CA MET A 205 34.07 8.07 -0.49
C MET A 205 34.87 6.86 -1.02
N GLU A 206 35.59 6.99 -2.14
CA GLU A 206 36.35 5.87 -2.71
C GLU A 206 37.37 5.20 -1.76
N PRO A 207 38.23 5.93 -1.04
CA PRO A 207 39.20 5.32 -0.14
C PRO A 207 38.56 4.72 1.13
N SER A 208 37.40 5.21 1.54
CA SER A 208 36.68 4.79 2.75
C SER A 208 35.75 3.59 2.51
N VAL A 209 35.35 3.34 1.27
CA VAL A 209 34.54 2.16 0.90
C VAL A 209 35.40 0.98 0.43
N ASN A 210 36.63 1.23 -0.05
CA ASN A 210 37.65 0.21 -0.35
C ASN A 210 38.28 -0.47 0.88
N CYS A 211 37.63 -0.36 2.05
CA CYS A 211 38.11 -0.89 3.32
C CYS A 211 38.04 -2.42 3.43
N THR A 212 37.40 -3.13 2.51
CA THR A 212 37.43 -4.61 2.41
C THR A 212 38.85 -5.15 2.43
N LYS A 213 39.81 -4.48 1.77
CA LYS A 213 41.23 -4.88 1.78
C LYS A 213 41.89 -4.62 3.14
N LYS A 214 41.55 -3.51 3.81
CA LYS A 214 42.06 -3.15 5.15
C LYS A 214 41.49 -4.05 6.25
N LEU A 215 40.19 -4.33 6.22
CA LEU A 215 39.51 -5.25 7.14
C LEU A 215 40.03 -6.67 6.97
N ARG A 216 40.24 -7.16 5.73
CA ARG A 216 40.88 -8.47 5.49
C ARG A 216 42.32 -8.54 6.00
N LEU A 217 43.04 -7.41 6.03
CA LEU A 217 44.36 -7.29 6.65
C LEU A 217 44.28 -7.28 8.18
N HIS A 218 43.35 -6.52 8.77
CA HIS A 218 43.13 -6.50 10.23
C HIS A 218 42.71 -7.88 10.76
N ILE A 219 41.86 -8.62 10.04
CA ILE A 219 41.49 -9.99 10.40
C ILE A 219 42.71 -10.91 10.49
N LYS A 220 43.75 -10.66 9.68
CA LYS A 220 45.00 -11.44 9.69
C LYS A 220 46.01 -10.97 10.73
N GLN A 221 45.96 -9.71 11.16
CA GLN A 221 46.96 -9.08 12.03
C GLN A 221 46.49 -8.97 13.49
N ASP A 222 45.23 -8.61 13.71
CA ASP A 222 44.61 -8.49 15.04
C ASP A 222 43.08 -8.70 14.95
N PRO A 223 42.60 -9.94 15.17
CA PRO A 223 41.17 -10.25 15.12
C PRO A 223 40.37 -9.61 16.27
N TRP A 224 41.01 -9.18 17.36
CA TRP A 224 40.31 -8.60 18.52
C TRP A 224 39.94 -7.13 18.30
N ASN A 225 40.63 -6.44 17.38
CA ASN A 225 40.28 -5.07 16.96
C ASN A 225 39.28 -5.02 15.78
N LEU A 226 38.76 -6.19 15.38
CA LEU A 226 37.75 -6.32 14.33
C LEU A 226 36.44 -5.57 14.64
N PRO A 227 35.87 -5.62 15.88
CA PRO A 227 34.64 -4.90 16.19
C PRO A 227 34.77 -3.39 16.01
N ASN A 228 35.87 -2.79 16.47
CA ASN A 228 36.13 -1.36 16.31
C ASN A 228 36.33 -0.99 14.84
N SER A 229 37.01 -1.85 14.08
CA SER A 229 37.22 -1.65 12.63
C SER A 229 35.90 -1.71 11.86
N VAL A 230 35.01 -2.64 12.21
CA VAL A 230 33.67 -2.77 11.63
C VAL A 230 32.81 -1.57 12.04
N GLN A 231 32.82 -1.16 13.30
CA GLN A 231 32.07 -0.01 13.78
C GLN A 231 32.50 1.28 13.09
N ALA A 232 33.81 1.52 12.95
CA ALA A 232 34.34 2.68 12.25
C ALA A 232 33.94 2.69 10.76
N LEU A 233 33.96 1.53 10.10
CA LEU A 233 33.47 1.38 8.73
C LEU A 233 31.97 1.70 8.64
N THR A 234 31.15 1.10 9.50
CA THR A 234 29.70 1.32 9.51
C THR A 234 29.39 2.81 9.72
N GLN A 235 30.03 3.48 10.69
CA GLN A 235 29.85 4.91 10.93
C GLN A 235 30.26 5.77 9.72
N THR A 236 31.38 5.42 9.07
CA THR A 236 31.88 6.14 7.90
C THR A 236 30.90 6.02 6.72
N ILE A 237 30.39 4.82 6.46
CA ILE A 237 29.40 4.59 5.39
C ILE A 237 28.09 5.28 5.73
N SER A 238 27.60 5.16 6.97
CA SER A 238 26.38 5.85 7.42
C SER A 238 26.49 7.37 7.23
N LYS A 239 27.66 7.98 7.45
CA LYS A 239 27.88 9.41 7.18
C LYS A 239 27.65 9.78 5.71
N TYR A 240 28.19 9.01 4.77
CA TYR A 240 27.99 9.28 3.33
C TYR A 240 26.56 9.01 2.89
N VAL A 241 25.92 7.97 3.44
CA VAL A 241 24.51 7.68 3.15
C VAL A 241 23.61 8.79 3.69
N GLU A 242 23.86 9.31 4.90
CA GLU A 242 23.09 10.42 5.47
C GLU A 242 23.24 11.72 4.68
N GLU A 243 24.40 11.98 4.10
CA GLU A 243 24.56 13.10 3.17
C GLU A 243 23.68 12.92 1.92
N VAL A 244 23.74 11.76 1.27
CA VAL A 244 22.93 11.48 0.08
C VAL A 244 21.43 11.53 0.43
N LYS A 245 21.03 10.97 1.57
CA LYS A 245 19.66 11.10 2.10
C LYS A 245 19.25 12.56 2.26
N THR A 246 20.11 13.39 2.83
CA THR A 246 19.86 14.82 2.99
C THR A 246 19.65 15.50 1.64
N ARG A 247 20.47 15.18 0.62
CA ARG A 247 20.27 15.71 -0.74
C ARG A 247 18.97 15.24 -1.35
N LEU A 248 18.66 13.94 -1.26
CA LEU A 248 17.41 13.39 -1.75
C LEU A 248 16.21 14.06 -1.09
N LEU A 249 16.25 14.29 0.22
CA LEU A 249 15.21 15.02 0.96
C LEU A 249 15.08 16.47 0.49
N LEU A 250 16.19 17.18 0.25
CA LEU A 250 16.15 18.54 -0.30
C LEU A 250 15.51 18.59 -1.68
N VAL A 251 15.84 17.65 -2.58
CA VAL A 251 15.18 17.54 -3.89
C VAL A 251 13.68 17.27 -3.70
N LEU A 252 13.33 16.29 -2.87
CA LEU A 252 11.93 15.97 -2.60
C LEU A 252 11.16 17.19 -2.08
N LEU A 253 11.77 17.98 -1.19
CA LEU A 253 11.19 19.23 -0.68
C LEU A 253 11.06 20.31 -1.76
N GLN A 254 12.05 20.47 -2.63
CA GLN A 254 12.02 21.45 -3.72
C GLN A 254 10.86 21.18 -4.71
N TYR A 255 10.55 19.91 -4.94
CA TYR A 255 9.43 19.49 -5.79
C TYR A 255 8.09 19.37 -5.05
N SER A 256 8.09 19.55 -3.72
CA SER A 256 6.88 19.44 -2.90
C SER A 256 6.26 20.82 -2.69
N ASP A 257 5.40 21.25 -3.63
CA ASP A 257 4.41 22.29 -3.29
C ASP A 257 3.47 21.72 -2.22
N SER A 258 3.56 22.26 -1.01
CA SER A 258 2.80 21.81 0.16
C SER A 258 1.29 21.85 -0.06
N GLU A 259 0.77 22.80 -0.85
CA GLU A 259 -0.66 22.89 -1.15
C GLU A 259 -1.09 21.80 -2.12
N ILE A 260 -0.26 21.51 -3.13
CA ILE A 260 -0.51 20.43 -4.09
C ILE A 260 -0.45 19.06 -3.40
N GLN A 261 0.51 18.84 -2.51
CA GLN A 261 0.60 17.60 -1.74
C GLN A 261 -0.61 17.42 -0.84
N LEU A 262 -1.01 18.45 -0.09
CA LEU A 262 -2.20 18.41 0.74
C LEU A 262 -3.45 18.10 -0.09
N ARG A 263 -3.63 18.76 -1.24
CA ARG A 263 -4.74 18.48 -2.17
C ARG A 263 -4.72 17.02 -2.63
N ARG A 264 -3.55 16.50 -3.01
CA ARG A 264 -3.39 15.10 -3.43
C ARG A 264 -3.74 14.12 -2.31
N ASP A 265 -3.34 14.42 -1.08
CA ASP A 265 -3.66 13.59 0.10
C ASP A 265 -5.15 13.63 0.45
N MET A 266 -5.79 14.80 0.32
CA MET A 266 -7.24 14.94 0.52
C MET A 266 -8.03 14.10 -0.48
N VAL A 267 -7.72 14.20 -1.78
CA VAL A 267 -8.45 13.46 -2.84
C VAL A 267 -8.16 11.96 -2.73
N PHE A 268 -6.93 11.58 -2.40
CA PHE A 268 -6.58 10.19 -2.12
C PHE A 268 -7.38 9.64 -0.94
N CYS A 269 -7.46 10.37 0.17
CA CYS A 269 -8.24 9.97 1.35
C CYS A 269 -9.73 9.82 1.01
N GLN A 270 -10.31 10.76 0.27
CA GLN A 270 -11.70 10.69 -0.19
C GLN A 270 -11.97 9.43 -1.04
N SER A 271 -11.07 9.14 -1.98
CA SER A 271 -11.17 7.97 -2.85
C SER A 271 -10.98 6.66 -2.08
N LEU A 272 -10.04 6.64 -1.12
CA LEU A 272 -9.78 5.48 -0.26
C LEU A 272 -10.97 5.18 0.65
N VAL A 273 -11.55 6.18 1.30
CA VAL A 273 -12.72 6.00 2.16
C VAL A 273 -13.89 5.46 1.35
N ALA A 274 -14.15 6.01 0.16
CA ALA A 274 -15.19 5.50 -0.73
C ALA A 274 -14.95 4.02 -1.10
N ALA A 275 -13.71 3.65 -1.43
CA ALA A 275 -13.34 2.27 -1.76
C ALA A 275 -13.50 1.32 -0.57
N VAL A 276 -13.04 1.72 0.62
CA VAL A 276 -13.15 0.91 1.85
C VAL A 276 -14.61 0.70 2.23
N CYS A 277 -15.44 1.74 2.19
CA CYS A 277 -16.87 1.64 2.49
C CYS A 277 -17.59 0.75 1.48
N ALA A 278 -17.38 0.97 0.17
CA ALA A 278 -18.03 0.17 -0.87
C ALA A 278 -17.62 -1.31 -0.80
N PHE A 279 -16.35 -1.59 -0.53
CA PHE A 279 -15.89 -2.96 -0.35
C PHE A 279 -16.40 -3.59 0.95
N SER A 280 -16.48 -2.83 2.05
CA SER A 280 -17.03 -3.34 3.32
C SER A 280 -18.48 -3.81 3.15
N GLU A 281 -19.32 -3.01 2.47
CA GLU A 281 -20.71 -3.38 2.19
C GLU A 281 -20.79 -4.58 1.23
N HIS A 282 -19.96 -4.62 0.18
CA HIS A 282 -19.92 -5.76 -0.74
C HIS A 282 -19.47 -7.05 -0.03
N LEU A 283 -18.42 -6.96 0.79
CA LEU A 283 -17.91 -8.08 1.57
C LEU A 283 -18.96 -8.58 2.57
N LEU A 284 -19.61 -7.68 3.32
CA LEU A 284 -20.65 -8.05 4.26
C LEU A 284 -21.86 -8.68 3.56
N SER A 285 -22.26 -8.17 2.40
CA SER A 285 -23.33 -8.76 1.58
C SER A 285 -22.98 -10.20 1.19
N VAL A 286 -21.77 -10.43 0.69
CA VAL A 286 -21.27 -11.78 0.33
C VAL A 286 -21.20 -12.69 1.55
N LEU A 287 -20.73 -12.19 2.69
CA LEU A 287 -20.61 -12.97 3.93
C LEU A 287 -21.98 -13.30 4.54
N ASN A 288 -22.96 -12.40 4.44
CA ASN A 288 -24.32 -12.62 4.92
C ASN A 288 -25.10 -13.65 4.09
N GLN A 289 -24.76 -13.84 2.82
CA GLN A 289 -25.35 -14.92 2.01
C GLN A 289 -25.03 -16.32 2.56
N PHE A 290 -23.89 -16.50 3.24
CA PHE A 290 -23.63 -17.75 3.98
C PHE A 290 -24.53 -17.92 5.21
N TYR A 291 -25.07 -16.82 5.75
CA TYR A 291 -25.86 -16.81 6.97
C TYR A 291 -27.33 -17.18 6.70
N ASN A 292 -27.94 -16.58 5.67
CA ASN A 292 -29.37 -16.77 5.39
C ASN A 292 -29.72 -18.26 5.18
N VAL A 293 -28.81 -19.02 4.56
CA VAL A 293 -28.94 -20.47 4.37
C VAL A 293 -28.96 -21.23 5.71
N GLY A 294 -28.12 -20.84 6.68
CA GLY A 294 -28.00 -21.53 7.96
C GLY A 294 -29.20 -21.37 8.90
N LYS A 295 -30.10 -20.40 8.63
CA LYS A 295 -31.38 -20.24 9.36
C LYS A 295 -32.57 -20.86 8.62
N GLU A 296 -32.49 -21.00 7.29
CA GLU A 296 -33.60 -21.47 6.45
C GLU A 296 -33.59 -22.98 6.21
N LEU A 297 -32.47 -23.67 6.48
CA LEU A 297 -32.39 -25.14 6.45
C LEU A 297 -33.27 -25.87 7.49
N ASP A 298 -33.82 -25.15 8.47
CA ASP A 298 -34.79 -25.68 9.45
C ASP A 298 -36.25 -25.69 8.93
N GLN A 299 -36.52 -25.22 7.69
CA GLN A 299 -37.86 -25.22 7.09
C GLN A 299 -37.85 -25.83 5.69
N ASP A 300 -38.59 -26.93 5.51
CA ASP A 300 -38.79 -27.64 4.25
C ASP A 300 -39.43 -26.72 3.16
N PHE A 301 -38.61 -26.00 2.38
CA PHE A 301 -39.06 -25.22 1.22
C PHE A 301 -38.32 -25.60 -0.08
N PRO A 302 -38.94 -25.46 -1.26
CA PRO A 302 -38.41 -25.93 -2.56
C PRO A 302 -37.19 -25.15 -3.10
N ASP A 303 -36.79 -24.03 -2.49
CA ASP A 303 -35.77 -23.10 -2.99
C ASP A 303 -34.33 -23.41 -2.52
N CYS A 304 -34.07 -24.61 -2.00
CA CYS A 304 -32.73 -25.02 -1.54
C CYS A 304 -31.64 -24.93 -2.63
N GLN A 305 -32.01 -25.08 -3.91
CA GLN A 305 -31.04 -25.10 -5.01
C GLN A 305 -30.52 -23.70 -5.37
N GLU A 306 -31.38 -22.68 -5.42
CA GLU A 306 -30.97 -21.28 -5.68
C GLU A 306 -30.11 -20.72 -4.54
N LEU A 307 -30.47 -21.05 -3.28
CA LEU A 307 -29.69 -20.68 -2.09
C LEU A 307 -28.27 -21.28 -2.13
N GLN A 308 -28.17 -22.56 -2.54
CA GLN A 308 -26.89 -23.26 -2.63
C GLN A 308 -26.01 -22.68 -3.76
N GLU A 309 -26.61 -22.31 -4.90
CA GLU A 309 -25.91 -21.63 -5.99
C GLU A 309 -25.39 -20.24 -5.57
N ALA A 310 -26.17 -19.48 -4.79
CA ALA A 310 -25.75 -18.18 -4.25
C ALA A 310 -24.57 -18.32 -3.27
N GLN A 311 -24.60 -19.32 -2.38
CA GLN A 311 -23.50 -19.60 -1.46
C GLN A 311 -22.22 -20.00 -2.21
N GLU A 312 -22.34 -20.85 -3.23
CA GLU A 312 -21.20 -21.19 -4.08
C GLU A 312 -20.65 -19.98 -4.84
N ALA A 313 -21.52 -19.10 -5.34
CA ALA A 313 -21.11 -17.85 -6.00
C ALA A 313 -20.34 -16.93 -5.04
N SER A 314 -20.83 -16.75 -3.82
CA SER A 314 -20.18 -15.98 -2.76
C SER A 314 -18.80 -16.54 -2.40
N ARG A 315 -18.68 -17.87 -2.25
CA ARG A 315 -17.39 -18.53 -2.02
C ARG A 315 -16.43 -18.32 -3.18
N ARG A 316 -16.90 -18.49 -4.42
CA ARG A 316 -16.09 -18.28 -5.63
C ARG A 316 -15.57 -16.85 -5.71
N TRP A 317 -16.40 -15.86 -5.40
CA TRP A 317 -15.99 -14.46 -5.38
C TRP A 317 -14.88 -14.21 -4.35
N LEU A 318 -15.00 -14.75 -3.13
CA LEU A 318 -13.95 -14.63 -2.10
C LEU A 318 -12.63 -15.28 -2.53
N GLU A 319 -12.68 -16.46 -3.14
CA GLU A 319 -11.48 -17.14 -3.68
C GLU A 319 -10.88 -16.35 -4.85
N GLN A 320 -11.72 -15.78 -5.72
CA GLN A 320 -11.30 -14.95 -6.85
C GLN A 320 -10.54 -13.71 -6.37
N ILE A 321 -11.09 -12.93 -5.44
CA ILE A 321 -10.44 -11.71 -4.95
C ILE A 321 -9.15 -12.02 -4.18
N ALA A 322 -9.08 -13.16 -3.50
CA ALA A 322 -7.89 -13.58 -2.76
C ALA A 322 -6.70 -13.87 -3.69
N CYS A 323 -6.97 -14.35 -4.91
CA CYS A 323 -5.95 -14.75 -5.87
C CYS A 323 -5.68 -13.69 -6.95
N ALA A 324 -6.72 -13.20 -7.63
CA ALA A 324 -6.62 -12.27 -8.75
C ALA A 324 -6.60 -10.79 -8.30
N GLY A 325 -6.96 -10.51 -7.05
CA GLY A 325 -7.18 -9.17 -6.52
C GLY A 325 -8.58 -8.65 -6.84
N LEU A 326 -8.89 -7.44 -6.37
CA LEU A 326 -10.19 -6.81 -6.47
C LEU A 326 -10.20 -5.70 -7.53
N LEU A 327 -11.13 -5.78 -8.48
CA LEU A 327 -11.40 -4.71 -9.43
C LEU A 327 -12.35 -3.68 -8.78
N PHE A 328 -12.00 -2.40 -8.84
CA PHE A 328 -12.90 -1.31 -8.42
C PHE A 328 -13.32 -0.52 -9.65
N HIS A 329 -14.62 -0.51 -9.92
CA HIS A 329 -15.22 0.24 -11.00
C HIS A 329 -15.66 1.62 -10.50
N PHE A 330 -14.87 2.65 -10.80
CA PHE A 330 -15.24 4.04 -10.59
C PHE A 330 -15.94 4.57 -11.84
N GLN A 331 -17.22 4.90 -11.68
CA GLN A 331 -18.05 5.47 -12.72
C GLN A 331 -18.23 6.96 -12.48
N SER A 332 -17.67 7.79 -13.36
CA SER A 332 -17.76 9.24 -13.29
C SER A 332 -18.81 9.81 -14.24
N LEU A 333 -19.67 10.65 -13.69
CA LEU A 333 -20.67 11.46 -14.42
C LEU A 333 -20.26 12.93 -14.49
N LEU A 334 -19.00 13.23 -14.17
CA LEU A 334 -18.42 14.57 -14.25
C LEU A 334 -18.36 15.02 -15.71
N SER A 335 -18.62 16.32 -15.92
CA SER A 335 -18.60 16.95 -17.22
C SER A 335 -17.31 17.77 -17.33
N PRO A 336 -16.29 17.32 -18.10
CA PRO A 336 -15.03 18.06 -18.21
C PRO A 336 -15.17 19.39 -18.98
N ASN A 337 -16.37 19.75 -19.46
CA ASN A 337 -16.65 21.09 -19.99
C ASN A 337 -16.69 22.17 -18.90
N LEU A 338 -16.95 21.80 -17.64
CA LEU A 338 -16.94 22.68 -16.48
C LEU A 338 -15.56 22.60 -15.85
N THR A 339 -14.88 23.74 -15.71
CA THR A 339 -13.50 23.81 -15.18
C THR A 339 -13.35 23.10 -13.84
N ASP A 340 -14.33 23.25 -12.94
CA ASP A 340 -14.30 22.61 -11.63
C ASP A 340 -14.40 21.08 -11.72
N GLU A 341 -15.25 20.58 -12.62
CA GLU A 341 -15.46 19.12 -12.80
C GLU A 341 -14.33 18.49 -13.61
N GLN A 342 -13.73 19.23 -14.54
CA GLN A 342 -12.48 18.86 -15.18
C GLN A 342 -11.38 18.69 -14.13
N ALA A 343 -11.19 19.66 -13.24
CA ALA A 343 -10.22 19.57 -12.17
C ALA A 343 -10.51 18.39 -11.22
N MET A 344 -11.78 18.12 -10.89
CA MET A 344 -12.16 16.94 -10.11
C MET A 344 -11.80 15.63 -10.83
N LEU A 345 -11.98 15.56 -12.16
CA LEU A 345 -11.65 14.37 -12.95
C LEU A 345 -10.12 14.16 -13.05
N GLU A 346 -9.37 15.23 -13.23
CA GLU A 346 -7.90 15.23 -13.18
C GLU A 346 -7.38 14.81 -11.79
N ASP A 347 -7.97 15.33 -10.72
CA ASP A 347 -7.66 14.95 -9.34
C ASP A 347 -7.91 13.47 -9.08
N THR A 348 -9.05 12.97 -9.56
CA THR A 348 -9.46 11.57 -9.38
C THR A 348 -8.48 10.63 -10.06
N GLN A 349 -7.99 10.95 -11.27
CA GLN A 349 -7.01 10.09 -11.96
C GLN A 349 -5.74 9.88 -11.13
N VAL A 350 -5.18 10.95 -10.55
CA VAL A 350 -4.00 10.85 -9.67
C VAL A 350 -4.32 10.04 -8.41
N ALA A 351 -5.49 10.26 -7.81
CA ALA A 351 -5.91 9.51 -6.63
C ALA A 351 -6.06 8.01 -6.89
N LEU A 352 -6.58 7.61 -8.05
CA LEU A 352 -6.70 6.19 -8.42
C LEU A 352 -5.35 5.53 -8.67
N VAL A 353 -4.37 6.24 -9.21
CA VAL A 353 -2.98 5.74 -9.32
C VAL A 353 -2.37 5.49 -7.94
N ASP A 354 -2.63 6.36 -6.96
CA ASP A 354 -2.19 6.10 -5.59
C ASP A 354 -3.01 4.97 -4.92
N LEU A 355 -4.29 4.81 -5.27
CA LEU A 355 -5.15 3.74 -4.75
C LEU A 355 -4.69 2.34 -5.18
N GLU A 356 -4.02 2.20 -6.33
CA GLU A 356 -3.37 0.94 -6.77
C GLU A 356 -2.29 0.42 -5.79
N LYS A 357 -1.73 1.31 -4.98
CA LYS A 357 -0.68 0.98 -4.00
C LYS A 357 -1.26 0.47 -2.67
N VAL A 358 -2.59 0.46 -2.54
CA VAL A 358 -3.31 0.02 -1.35
C VAL A 358 -3.54 -1.48 -1.38
N THR A 359 -3.34 -2.15 -0.25
CA THR A 359 -3.62 -3.58 -0.09
C THR A 359 -4.53 -3.82 1.11
N PHE A 360 -5.62 -4.54 0.90
CA PHE A 360 -6.57 -4.92 1.95
C PHE A 360 -6.10 -6.20 2.65
N HIS A 361 -6.18 -6.20 3.97
CA HIS A 361 -5.84 -7.35 4.82
C HIS A 361 -6.98 -7.61 5.79
N PHE A 362 -7.09 -8.86 6.23
CA PHE A 362 -8.15 -9.28 7.15
C PHE A 362 -7.54 -9.77 8.44
N GLN A 363 -8.15 -9.37 9.55
CA GLN A 363 -7.81 -9.84 10.89
C GLN A 363 -9.09 -10.12 11.66
N GLN A 364 -9.00 -11.00 12.65
CA GLN A 364 -10.10 -11.23 13.58
C GLN A 364 -10.01 -10.22 14.73
N PHE A 365 -11.15 -9.74 15.25
CA PHE A 365 -11.16 -8.94 16.47
C PHE A 365 -10.44 -9.64 17.63
N LYS A 366 -9.57 -8.89 18.31
CA LYS A 366 -8.94 -9.27 19.57
C LYS A 366 -9.59 -8.45 20.70
N GLY A 367 -10.81 -8.82 21.08
CA GLY A 367 -11.59 -8.10 22.11
C GLY A 367 -12.98 -7.70 21.64
N GLU A 368 -13.65 -6.84 22.42
CA GLU A 368 -14.96 -6.30 22.09
C GLU A 368 -14.88 -5.27 20.95
N PRO A 369 -15.90 -5.17 20.08
CA PRO A 369 -15.92 -4.18 19.01
C PRO A 369 -15.95 -2.76 19.58
N LEU A 370 -15.20 -1.84 18.95
CA LEU A 370 -15.11 -0.43 19.35
C LEU A 370 -16.47 0.29 19.31
N VAL A 371 -17.37 -0.16 18.45
CA VAL A 371 -18.71 0.39 18.27
C VAL A 371 -19.71 -0.76 18.28
N ALA A 372 -20.74 -0.67 19.13
CA ALA A 372 -21.79 -1.67 19.20
C ALA A 372 -22.48 -1.87 17.84
N ASN A 373 -22.77 -3.12 17.50
CA ASN A 373 -23.44 -3.54 16.26
C ASN A 373 -22.70 -3.24 14.95
N MET A 374 -21.39 -2.95 15.01
CA MET A 374 -20.55 -2.84 13.81
C MET A 374 -19.76 -4.14 13.59
N PRO A 375 -20.14 -4.97 12.59
CA PRO A 375 -19.51 -6.27 12.37
C PRO A 375 -18.09 -6.17 11.79
N VAL A 376 -17.67 -4.98 11.35
CA VAL A 376 -16.38 -4.68 10.74
C VAL A 376 -15.82 -3.39 11.32
N SER A 377 -14.53 -3.39 11.66
CA SER A 377 -13.77 -2.15 11.90
C SER A 377 -12.56 -2.07 10.98
N HIS A 378 -12.01 -0.87 10.83
CA HIS A 378 -10.93 -0.59 9.90
C HIS A 378 -9.75 0.06 10.61
N GLN A 379 -8.53 -0.34 10.24
CA GLN A 379 -7.31 0.35 10.63
C GLN A 379 -6.44 0.55 9.39
N VAL A 380 -5.89 1.75 9.26
CA VAL A 380 -4.99 2.10 8.16
C VAL A 380 -3.58 2.20 8.70
N GLU A 381 -2.65 1.51 8.06
CA GLU A 381 -1.23 1.46 8.41
C GLU A 381 -0.38 1.70 7.16
N GLY A 382 0.87 2.16 7.35
CA GLY A 382 1.85 2.28 6.28
C GLY A 382 2.02 3.69 5.75
N THR A 383 2.44 3.80 4.50
CA THR A 383 2.75 5.07 3.82
C THR A 383 2.05 5.15 2.48
N ARG A 384 2.06 6.31 1.82
CA ARG A 384 1.48 6.48 0.47
C ARG A 384 1.92 5.42 -0.54
N GLN A 385 3.17 4.95 -0.43
CA GLN A 385 3.74 4.01 -1.38
C GLN A 385 3.38 2.55 -1.11
N ALA A 386 2.93 2.24 0.10
CA ALA A 386 2.52 0.91 0.52
C ALA A 386 1.55 1.07 1.70
N LEU A 387 0.29 1.38 1.37
CA LEU A 387 -0.74 1.57 2.38
C LEU A 387 -1.48 0.25 2.60
N LYS A 388 -1.69 -0.08 3.85
CA LYS A 388 -2.37 -1.29 4.29
C LYS A 388 -3.67 -0.91 4.98
N VAL A 389 -4.79 -1.44 4.51
CA VAL A 389 -6.07 -1.33 5.23
C VAL A 389 -6.41 -2.68 5.83
N CYS A 390 -6.41 -2.75 7.15
CA CYS A 390 -6.78 -3.93 7.93
C CYS A 390 -8.27 -3.89 8.26
N PHE A 391 -9.01 -4.88 7.78
CA PHE A 391 -10.41 -5.13 8.14
C PHE A 391 -10.45 -6.10 9.31
N TYR A 392 -10.92 -5.63 10.45
CA TYR A 392 -11.18 -6.47 11.61
C TYR A 392 -12.61 -6.98 11.55
N LEU A 393 -12.75 -8.30 11.50
CA LEU A 393 -14.02 -8.99 11.40
C LEU A 393 -14.32 -9.75 12.69
N GLU A 394 -15.59 -9.88 13.02
CA GLU A 394 -16.03 -10.82 14.06
C GLU A 394 -15.62 -12.25 13.72
N SER A 395 -15.42 -13.07 14.76
CA SER A 395 -14.97 -14.46 14.63
C SER A 395 -15.79 -15.25 13.60
N ARG A 396 -17.11 -15.04 13.60
CA ARG A 396 -18.03 -15.68 12.67
C ARG A 396 -17.73 -15.33 11.22
N TYR A 397 -17.64 -14.04 10.89
CA TYR A 397 -17.32 -13.57 9.54
C TYR A 397 -15.92 -13.97 9.11
N PHE A 398 -14.94 -13.87 10.02
CA PHE A 398 -13.56 -14.26 9.76
C PHE A 398 -13.44 -15.76 9.43
N SER A 399 -14.24 -16.61 10.08
CA SER A 399 -14.26 -18.06 9.84
C SER A 399 -14.74 -18.45 8.43
N LEU A 400 -15.46 -17.56 7.73
CA LEU A 400 -15.94 -17.80 6.36
C LEU A 400 -14.90 -17.45 5.29
N LEU A 401 -13.85 -16.71 5.64
CA LEU A 401 -12.83 -16.30 4.67
C LEU A 401 -12.00 -17.48 4.16
N PRO A 402 -11.50 -17.41 2.90
CA PRO A 402 -10.54 -18.37 2.36
C PRO A 402 -9.24 -18.44 3.20
N TYR A 403 -8.60 -19.61 3.20
CA TYR A 403 -7.36 -19.88 3.96
C TYR A 403 -6.27 -18.83 3.71
N ARG A 404 -6.10 -18.39 2.46
CA ARG A 404 -5.12 -17.36 2.10
C ARG A 404 -5.37 -16.03 2.82
N LEU A 405 -6.62 -15.59 2.92
CA LEU A 405 -6.96 -14.32 3.57
C LEU A 405 -6.86 -14.42 5.10
N LYS A 406 -7.20 -15.58 5.68
CA LYS A 406 -7.06 -15.84 7.12
C LYS A 406 -5.60 -15.79 7.59
N ASN A 407 -4.67 -16.26 6.76
CA ASN A 407 -3.24 -16.29 7.10
C ASN A 407 -2.48 -15.01 6.71
N GLY A 408 -3.18 -13.87 6.68
CA GLY A 408 -2.56 -12.58 6.40
C GLY A 408 -2.25 -12.32 4.92
N GLY A 409 -2.80 -13.11 3.99
CA GLY A 409 -2.71 -12.82 2.56
C GLY A 409 -3.50 -11.55 2.22
N GLY A 410 -2.82 -10.58 1.61
CA GLY A 410 -3.44 -9.33 1.18
C GLY A 410 -4.18 -9.42 -0.16
N VAL A 411 -5.22 -8.60 -0.32
CA VAL A 411 -5.96 -8.39 -1.56
C VAL A 411 -5.50 -7.06 -2.18
N LYS A 412 -4.92 -7.16 -3.39
CA LYS A 412 -4.54 -5.98 -4.18
C LYS A 412 -5.77 -5.36 -4.85
N ILE A 413 -5.73 -4.05 -5.02
CA ILE A 413 -6.81 -3.26 -5.60
C ILE A 413 -6.42 -2.80 -7.00
N TYR A 414 -7.35 -2.91 -7.95
CA TYR A 414 -7.23 -2.43 -9.32
C TYR A 414 -8.38 -1.47 -9.63
N PRO A 415 -8.21 -0.15 -9.41
CA PRO A 415 -9.21 0.83 -9.78
C PRO A 415 -9.22 1.08 -11.29
N VAL A 416 -10.41 1.17 -11.86
CA VAL A 416 -10.65 1.58 -13.25
C VAL A 416 -11.66 2.72 -13.26
N LEU A 417 -11.46 3.69 -14.13
CA LEU A 417 -12.28 4.89 -14.23
C LEU A 417 -12.98 4.95 -15.59
N PHE A 418 -14.28 4.73 -15.62
CA PHE A 418 -15.10 5.02 -16.79
C PHE A 418 -15.86 6.32 -16.56
N THR A 419 -15.67 7.27 -17.46
CA THR A 419 -16.24 8.62 -17.37
C THR A 419 -17.09 8.93 -18.59
N GLN A 420 -18.28 9.47 -18.35
CA GLN A 420 -19.18 9.92 -19.39
C GLN A 420 -20.07 11.04 -18.87
N ALA A 421 -19.94 12.24 -19.44
CA ALA A 421 -20.88 13.32 -19.18
C ALA A 421 -22.28 12.96 -19.69
N LEU A 422 -23.32 13.37 -18.96
CA LEU A 422 -24.72 13.16 -19.35
C LEU A 422 -25.25 14.22 -20.32
N GLU A 423 -24.43 15.21 -20.67
CA GLU A 423 -24.75 16.30 -21.60
C GLU A 423 -23.83 16.26 -22.82
N SER A 424 -24.23 16.95 -23.90
CA SER A 424 -23.39 17.06 -25.09
C SER A 424 -22.17 17.94 -24.81
N MET A 425 -21.01 17.50 -25.28
CA MET A 425 -19.73 18.19 -25.11
C MET A 425 -19.14 18.68 -26.44
N GLU A 426 -19.94 18.68 -27.50
CA GLU A 426 -19.50 19.07 -28.84
C GLU A 426 -18.96 20.52 -28.85
N GLY A 427 -17.73 20.68 -29.36
CA GLY A 427 -17.07 21.98 -29.54
C GLY A 427 -16.23 22.46 -28.36
N TYR A 428 -16.09 21.67 -27.29
CA TYR A 428 -15.24 21.99 -26.13
C TYR A 428 -13.85 21.34 -26.22
N TYR A 429 -12.84 22.03 -25.72
CA TYR A 429 -11.43 21.61 -25.77
C TYR A 429 -10.80 21.54 -24.39
N TYR A 430 -9.96 20.53 -24.17
CA TYR A 430 -9.28 20.26 -22.91
C TYR A 430 -7.87 20.91 -22.85
N ARG A 431 -7.01 20.64 -23.84
CA ARG A 431 -5.67 21.25 -24.03
C ARG A 431 -5.27 21.20 -25.50
N ASP A 432 -4.45 22.12 -26.00
CA ASP A 432 -3.67 22.02 -27.26
C ASP A 432 -4.35 21.19 -28.39
N ASN A 433 -5.48 21.68 -28.91
CA ASN A 433 -6.28 21.04 -29.97
C ASN A 433 -6.88 19.65 -29.64
N VAL A 434 -6.80 19.17 -28.40
CA VAL A 434 -7.48 17.96 -27.90
C VAL A 434 -8.87 18.33 -27.41
N SER A 435 -9.89 17.70 -28.00
CA SER A 435 -11.28 17.89 -27.59
C SER A 435 -11.57 17.22 -26.24
N VAL A 436 -12.60 17.68 -25.54
CA VAL A 436 -13.02 17.07 -24.27
C VAL A 436 -13.45 15.61 -24.46
N GLU A 437 -14.07 15.28 -25.59
CA GLU A 437 -14.45 13.90 -25.93
C GLU A 437 -13.23 13.02 -26.14
N GLU A 438 -12.16 13.55 -26.75
CA GLU A 438 -10.93 12.80 -26.93
C GLU A 438 -10.23 12.54 -25.60
N TYR A 439 -10.19 13.54 -24.72
CA TYR A 439 -9.67 13.37 -23.37
C TYR A 439 -10.44 12.30 -22.58
N GLN A 440 -11.78 12.34 -22.64
CA GLN A 440 -12.63 11.32 -22.02
C GLN A 440 -12.40 9.92 -22.61
N ALA A 441 -12.25 9.82 -23.94
CA ALA A 441 -11.99 8.58 -24.63
C ALA A 441 -10.62 7.98 -24.23
N GLN A 442 -9.59 8.80 -24.04
CA GLN A 442 -8.27 8.37 -23.55
C GLN A 442 -8.36 7.75 -22.15
N ILE A 443 -9.09 8.39 -21.22
CA ILE A 443 -9.31 7.84 -19.87
C ILE A 443 -10.02 6.48 -19.94
N ASN A 444 -11.10 6.41 -20.72
CA ASN A 444 -11.89 5.19 -20.86
C ASN A 444 -11.10 4.06 -21.55
N ALA A 445 -10.25 4.37 -22.54
CA ALA A 445 -9.39 3.41 -23.21
C ALA A 445 -8.35 2.82 -22.25
N ALA A 446 -7.67 3.67 -21.47
CA ALA A 446 -6.71 3.24 -20.46
C ALA A 446 -7.35 2.33 -19.41
N SER A 447 -8.56 2.68 -18.95
CA SER A 447 -9.35 1.85 -18.03
C SER A 447 -9.75 0.51 -18.65
N LEU A 448 -10.17 0.49 -19.91
CA LEU A 448 -10.52 -0.74 -20.63
C LEU A 448 -9.33 -1.71 -20.72
N ASP A 449 -8.13 -1.19 -20.97
CA ASP A 449 -6.92 -2.01 -20.99
C ASP A 449 -6.60 -2.60 -19.61
N LYS A 450 -6.79 -1.85 -18.53
CA LYS A 450 -6.68 -2.38 -17.16
C LYS A 450 -7.69 -3.49 -16.89
N VAL A 451 -8.95 -3.33 -17.34
CA VAL A 451 -9.98 -4.38 -17.23
C VAL A 451 -9.56 -5.64 -17.99
N LYS A 452 -9.06 -5.51 -19.22
CA LYS A 452 -8.54 -6.65 -20.01
C LYS A 452 -7.39 -7.35 -19.30
N GLN A 453 -6.46 -6.59 -18.69
CA GLN A 453 -5.36 -7.16 -17.91
C GLN A 453 -5.86 -7.92 -16.67
N HIS A 454 -6.85 -7.38 -15.96
CA HIS A 454 -7.47 -8.05 -14.82
C HIS A 454 -8.17 -9.37 -15.25
N ASN A 455 -8.93 -9.34 -16.35
CA ASN A 455 -9.56 -10.53 -16.91
C ASN A 455 -8.52 -11.61 -17.30
N LYS A 456 -7.36 -11.24 -17.85
CA LYS A 456 -6.26 -12.20 -18.10
C LYS A 456 -5.80 -12.90 -16.81
N ARG A 457 -5.67 -12.16 -15.70
CA ARG A 457 -5.29 -12.75 -14.38
C ARG A 457 -6.38 -13.68 -13.85
N LEU A 458 -7.64 -13.29 -14.01
CA LEU A 458 -8.80 -14.06 -13.57
C LEU A 458 -8.96 -15.35 -14.40
N ARG A 459 -8.75 -15.30 -15.73
CA ARG A 459 -8.69 -16.50 -16.58
C ARG A 459 -7.54 -17.43 -16.16
N ALA A 460 -6.36 -16.89 -15.84
CA ALA A 460 -5.24 -17.69 -15.36
C ALA A 460 -5.57 -18.41 -14.03
N PHE A 461 -6.26 -17.73 -13.11
CA PHE A 461 -6.74 -18.32 -11.86
C PHE A 461 -7.72 -19.49 -12.09
N PHE A 462 -8.71 -19.33 -12.98
CA PHE A 462 -9.65 -20.42 -13.29
C PHE A 462 -8.99 -21.61 -13.98
N LEU A 463 -8.00 -21.36 -14.84
CA LEU A 463 -7.20 -22.43 -15.44
C LEU A 463 -6.36 -23.18 -14.39
N ASP A 464 -5.77 -22.48 -13.43
CA ASP A 464 -4.99 -23.09 -12.36
C ASP A 464 -5.86 -23.94 -11.41
N GLN A 465 -7.04 -23.44 -11.03
CA GLN A 465 -8.02 -24.23 -10.27
C GLN A 465 -8.43 -25.52 -10.99
N SER A 466 -8.50 -25.50 -12.33
CA SER A 466 -8.85 -26.69 -13.13
C SER A 466 -7.77 -27.78 -13.16
N ASN A 467 -6.53 -27.46 -12.78
CA ASN A 467 -5.41 -28.39 -12.71
C ASN A 467 -5.33 -29.17 -11.38
N MET A 468 -6.15 -28.81 -10.38
CA MET A 468 -6.24 -29.53 -9.11
C MET A 468 -6.86 -30.94 -9.28
N PRO A 469 -6.53 -31.92 -8.40
CA PRO A 469 -7.00 -33.31 -8.54
C PRO A 469 -8.53 -33.39 -8.50
N PRO A 470 -9.14 -34.38 -9.21
CA PRO A 470 -10.54 -34.33 -9.59
C PRO A 470 -11.47 -34.48 -8.38
N SER A 471 -12.37 -33.51 -8.19
CA SER A 471 -13.65 -33.76 -7.51
C SER A 471 -14.59 -34.50 -8.48
N ALA A 472 -15.66 -35.10 -7.96
CA ALA A 472 -16.56 -36.02 -8.68
C ALA A 472 -17.27 -35.46 -9.95
N ALA A 473 -17.10 -34.17 -10.29
CA ALA A 473 -17.66 -33.56 -11.48
C ALA A 473 -16.70 -33.66 -12.69
N PRO A 474 -17.20 -33.84 -13.92
CA PRO A 474 -16.35 -33.82 -15.11
C PRO A 474 -15.59 -32.50 -15.21
N LYS A 475 -14.26 -32.54 -15.36
CA LYS A 475 -13.40 -31.34 -15.46
C LYS A 475 -13.90 -30.33 -16.50
N ALA A 476 -14.41 -30.81 -17.63
CA ALA A 476 -14.97 -29.97 -18.69
C ALA A 476 -16.26 -29.23 -18.26
N ALA A 477 -17.12 -29.86 -17.44
CA ALA A 477 -18.34 -29.23 -16.94
C ALA A 477 -18.03 -28.16 -15.88
N LEU A 478 -16.99 -28.36 -15.07
CA LEU A 478 -16.51 -27.36 -14.12
C LEU A 478 -15.93 -26.14 -14.85
N ILE A 479 -15.10 -26.36 -15.88
CA ILE A 479 -14.56 -25.29 -16.72
C ILE A 479 -15.68 -24.54 -17.44
N ASP A 480 -16.65 -25.24 -18.04
CA ASP A 480 -17.79 -24.60 -18.70
C ASP A 480 -18.62 -23.75 -17.72
N LYS A 481 -18.91 -24.28 -16.51
CA LYS A 481 -19.65 -23.55 -15.47
C LYS A 481 -18.89 -22.30 -15.01
N LEU A 482 -17.56 -22.36 -14.88
CA LEU A 482 -16.70 -21.24 -14.47
C LEU A 482 -16.51 -20.19 -15.58
N MET A 483 -16.42 -20.63 -16.84
CA MET A 483 -16.17 -19.76 -17.98
C MET A 483 -17.44 -19.13 -18.56
N ARG A 484 -18.62 -19.70 -18.32
CA ARG A 484 -19.91 -19.22 -18.84
C ARG A 484 -20.18 -17.72 -18.59
N PRO A 485 -19.91 -17.14 -17.40
CA PRO A 485 -20.04 -15.69 -17.19
C PRO A 485 -19.10 -14.86 -18.07
N LEU A 486 -17.94 -15.42 -18.44
CA LEU A 486 -16.89 -14.75 -19.22
C LEU A 486 -17.11 -14.83 -20.74
N ASN A 487 -18.00 -15.70 -21.23
CA ASN A 487 -18.26 -15.90 -22.65
C ASN A 487 -18.82 -14.63 -23.33
N ALA A 488 -19.58 -13.81 -22.61
CA ALA A 488 -20.12 -12.55 -23.12
C ALA A 488 -19.09 -11.39 -23.12
N LEU A 489 -17.94 -11.56 -22.45
CA LEU A 489 -16.97 -10.47 -22.29
C LEU A 489 -16.37 -10.00 -23.61
N GLU A 490 -16.16 -10.91 -24.57
CA GLU A 490 -15.58 -10.53 -25.86
C GLU A 490 -16.49 -9.58 -26.64
N GLU A 491 -17.80 -9.83 -26.61
CA GLU A 491 -18.78 -8.93 -27.22
C GLU A 491 -18.90 -7.61 -26.44
N LEU A 492 -18.86 -7.65 -25.10
CA LEU A 492 -18.84 -6.44 -24.27
C LEU A 492 -17.58 -5.59 -24.52
N TYR A 493 -16.41 -6.22 -24.72
CA TYR A 493 -15.18 -5.52 -25.10
C TYR A 493 -15.32 -4.86 -26.47
N ARG A 494 -15.86 -5.57 -27.46
CA ARG A 494 -16.10 -5.03 -28.81
C ARG A 494 -17.05 -3.84 -28.77
N LEU A 495 -18.11 -3.91 -27.97
CA LEU A 495 -19.04 -2.79 -27.76
C LEU A 495 -18.36 -1.61 -27.07
N MET A 496 -17.56 -1.86 -26.02
CA MET A 496 -16.82 -0.79 -25.34
C MET A 496 -15.82 -0.10 -26.25
N GLU A 497 -15.03 -0.85 -27.01
CA GLU A 497 -14.12 -0.30 -28.02
C GLU A 497 -14.88 0.55 -29.03
N SER A 498 -16.01 0.05 -29.53
CA SER A 498 -16.87 0.80 -30.45
C SER A 498 -17.37 2.11 -29.84
N PHE A 499 -17.79 2.13 -28.56
CA PHE A 499 -18.25 3.35 -27.91
C PHE A 499 -17.12 4.36 -27.69
N ILE A 500 -15.93 3.89 -27.28
CA ILE A 500 -14.75 4.73 -27.05
C ILE A 500 -14.25 5.31 -28.37
N SER A 501 -14.12 4.50 -29.43
CA SER A 501 -13.65 4.94 -30.75
C SER A 501 -14.63 5.87 -31.46
N CYS A 502 -15.94 5.73 -31.22
CA CYS A 502 -16.95 6.58 -31.86
C CYS A 502 -16.93 8.01 -31.30
N ARG A 503 -16.43 8.22 -30.07
CA ARG A 503 -16.31 9.52 -29.38
C ARG A 503 -17.64 10.29 -29.23
N ARG A 504 -18.79 9.65 -29.48
CA ARG A 504 -20.12 10.28 -29.45
C ARG A 504 -20.72 10.23 -28.05
N THR A 505 -21.02 11.40 -27.48
CA THR A 505 -21.51 11.55 -26.11
C THR A 505 -23.02 11.80 -26.01
N ALA A 506 -23.71 12.07 -27.13
CA ALA A 506 -25.15 12.34 -27.17
C ALA A 506 -25.91 11.61 -28.30
N ALA A 507 -27.23 11.54 -28.17
CA ALA A 507 -28.12 11.04 -29.22
C ALA A 507 -28.32 12.11 -30.29
N CYS A 508 -27.95 11.82 -31.54
CA CYS A 508 -28.23 12.69 -32.69
C CYS A 508 -29.71 12.53 -33.09
N GLN A 509 -30.46 13.63 -33.20
CA GLN A 509 -31.90 13.61 -33.53
C GLN A 509 -32.22 13.03 -34.92
N TYR A 510 -31.23 12.91 -35.82
CA TYR A 510 -31.46 12.60 -37.24
C TYR A 510 -30.75 11.33 -37.77
N THR A 511 -30.14 10.50 -36.92
CA THR A 511 -29.54 9.23 -37.36
C THR A 511 -29.88 8.05 -36.45
N ALA A 512 -30.43 6.98 -37.04
CA ALA A 512 -30.82 5.74 -36.36
C ALA A 512 -29.63 4.80 -36.05
N CYS A 513 -28.39 5.25 -36.17
CA CYS A 513 -27.20 4.40 -36.07
C CYS A 513 -26.55 4.45 -34.68
N GLY A 514 -27.01 3.57 -33.78
CA GLY A 514 -26.19 2.62 -33.02
C GLY A 514 -25.29 3.05 -31.84
N ALA A 515 -24.87 4.30 -31.70
CA ALA A 515 -23.91 4.65 -30.63
C ALA A 515 -24.21 6.00 -29.98
N SER A 516 -25.26 6.05 -29.15
CA SER A 516 -25.36 7.10 -28.14
C SER A 516 -24.41 6.74 -27.00
N GLY A 517 -23.41 7.57 -26.68
CA GLY A 517 -22.46 7.34 -25.57
C GLY A 517 -23.10 7.07 -24.21
N VAL A 518 -24.40 7.31 -24.09
CA VAL A 518 -25.34 6.86 -23.05
C VAL A 518 -25.17 5.39 -22.66
N GLY A 519 -24.86 4.51 -23.63
CA GLY A 519 -24.68 3.08 -23.39
C GLY A 519 -23.31 2.70 -22.81
N LEU A 520 -22.31 3.60 -22.91
CA LEU A 520 -20.93 3.31 -22.48
C LEU A 520 -20.89 2.93 -21.00
N LEU A 521 -21.54 3.71 -20.14
CA LEU A 521 -21.54 3.45 -18.69
C LEU A 521 -22.27 2.16 -18.32
N THR A 522 -23.38 1.86 -18.99
CA THR A 522 -24.16 0.63 -18.74
C THR A 522 -23.37 -0.60 -19.17
N VAL A 523 -22.70 -0.55 -20.32
CA VAL A 523 -21.85 -1.67 -20.78
C VAL A 523 -20.60 -1.80 -19.92
N ALA A 524 -19.99 -0.69 -19.49
CA ALA A 524 -18.86 -0.72 -18.55
C ALA A 524 -19.25 -1.33 -17.19
N SER A 525 -20.42 -0.96 -16.65
CA SER A 525 -20.97 -1.54 -15.42
C SER A 525 -21.24 -3.04 -15.58
N GLU A 526 -21.88 -3.48 -16.67
CA GLU A 526 -22.10 -4.90 -16.95
C GLU A 526 -20.77 -5.67 -17.02
N LEU A 527 -19.80 -5.13 -17.77
CA LEU A 527 -18.48 -5.70 -17.94
C LEU A 527 -17.76 -5.87 -16.60
N CYS A 528 -17.80 -4.86 -15.73
CA CYS A 528 -17.17 -4.90 -14.41
C CYS A 528 -17.93 -5.81 -13.44
N SER A 529 -19.27 -5.83 -13.48
CA SER A 529 -20.11 -6.71 -12.65
C SER A 529 -19.82 -8.19 -12.93
N ARG A 530 -19.69 -8.56 -14.21
CA ARG A 530 -19.33 -9.93 -14.65
C ARG A 530 -17.95 -10.37 -14.14
N LEU A 531 -17.05 -9.41 -13.90
CA LEU A 531 -15.72 -9.65 -13.35
C LEU A 531 -15.70 -9.60 -11.81
N GLY A 532 -16.84 -9.41 -11.15
CA GLY A 532 -16.93 -9.33 -9.69
C GLY A 532 -16.36 -8.05 -9.10
N ALA A 533 -16.40 -6.94 -9.85
CA ALA A 533 -15.91 -5.65 -9.38
C ALA A 533 -16.77 -5.06 -8.24
N THR A 534 -16.19 -4.15 -7.47
CA THR A 534 -16.93 -3.28 -6.55
C THR A 534 -17.18 -1.92 -7.22
N HIS A 535 -18.41 -1.43 -7.16
CA HIS A 535 -18.85 -0.27 -7.94
C HIS A 535 -18.91 0.99 -7.08
N VAL A 536 -18.39 2.10 -7.62
CA VAL A 536 -18.45 3.43 -7.01
C VAL A 536 -18.91 4.41 -8.09
N VAL A 537 -20.05 5.08 -7.87
CA VAL A 537 -20.58 6.09 -8.80
C VAL A 537 -20.32 7.48 -8.24
N MET A 538 -19.74 8.36 -9.05
CA MET A 538 -19.38 9.72 -8.65
C MET A 538 -19.88 10.80 -9.61
N CYS A 539 -20.12 11.97 -9.03
CA CYS A 539 -20.53 13.21 -9.67
C CYS A 539 -20.16 14.35 -8.71
N ASN A 540 -20.23 15.61 -9.15
CA ASN A 540 -19.81 16.76 -8.34
C ASN A 540 -20.53 16.87 -6.98
N SER A 541 -21.79 16.46 -6.90
CA SER A 541 -22.68 16.64 -5.74
C SER A 541 -22.98 15.35 -4.99
N GLY A 542 -22.83 14.18 -5.62
CA GLY A 542 -23.34 12.91 -5.10
C GLY A 542 -24.88 12.78 -5.10
N VAL A 543 -25.62 13.78 -5.60
CA VAL A 543 -27.09 13.83 -5.46
C VAL A 543 -27.79 13.39 -6.74
N HIS A 544 -28.00 14.27 -7.72
CA HIS A 544 -28.95 13.98 -8.78
C HIS A 544 -28.39 13.03 -9.84
N ARG A 545 -27.27 13.37 -10.50
CA ARG A 545 -26.67 12.55 -11.56
C ARG A 545 -26.34 11.14 -11.07
N CYS A 546 -25.71 11.05 -9.91
CA CYS A 546 -25.38 9.78 -9.26
C CYS A 546 -26.64 8.94 -9.02
N THR A 547 -27.71 9.53 -8.49
CA THR A 547 -28.96 8.78 -8.25
C THR A 547 -29.60 8.30 -9.56
N LEU A 548 -29.57 9.11 -10.63
CA LEU A 548 -30.10 8.69 -11.93
C LEU A 548 -29.36 7.47 -12.47
N SER A 549 -28.04 7.44 -12.31
CA SER A 549 -27.21 6.32 -12.71
C SER A 549 -27.43 5.07 -11.86
N VAL A 550 -27.36 5.21 -10.53
CA VAL A 550 -27.53 4.08 -9.59
C VAL A 550 -28.89 3.41 -9.75
N THR A 551 -29.97 4.19 -9.89
CA THR A 551 -31.32 3.63 -10.06
C THR A 551 -31.50 2.89 -11.39
N LEU A 552 -30.85 3.36 -12.47
CA LEU A 552 -30.86 2.67 -13.75
C LEU A 552 -30.07 1.35 -13.68
N GLU A 553 -28.88 1.40 -13.09
CA GLU A 553 -28.02 0.22 -12.88
C GLU A 553 -28.74 -0.84 -12.03
N GLN A 554 -29.37 -0.43 -10.92
CA GLN A 554 -30.17 -1.33 -10.07
C GLN A 554 -31.32 -1.98 -10.84
N ALA A 555 -32.07 -1.23 -11.67
CA ALA A 555 -33.17 -1.78 -12.45
C ALA A 555 -32.69 -2.76 -13.54
N ILE A 556 -31.52 -2.50 -14.13
CA ILE A 556 -30.89 -3.39 -15.10
C ILE A 556 -30.43 -4.69 -14.44
N LEU A 557 -29.77 -4.59 -13.26
CA LEU A 557 -29.37 -5.76 -12.47
C LEU A 557 -30.57 -6.62 -12.07
N LEU A 558 -31.69 -6.00 -11.66
CA LEU A 558 -32.93 -6.72 -11.38
C LEU A 558 -33.48 -7.45 -12.60
N ALA A 559 -33.37 -6.86 -13.79
CA ALA A 559 -33.86 -7.48 -15.02
C ALA A 559 -32.99 -8.63 -15.51
N GLN A 560 -31.67 -8.53 -15.29
CA GLN A 560 -30.72 -9.54 -15.74
C GLN A 560 -30.62 -10.72 -14.76
N HIS A 561 -30.64 -10.45 -13.45
CA HIS A 561 -30.31 -11.45 -12.42
C HIS A 561 -31.49 -11.86 -11.55
N HIS A 562 -32.53 -11.03 -11.46
CA HIS A 562 -33.66 -11.25 -10.52
C HIS A 562 -35.02 -11.33 -11.23
N GLY A 563 -35.02 -11.56 -12.55
CA GLY A 563 -36.24 -11.87 -13.30
C GLY A 563 -37.21 -10.70 -13.50
N LEU A 564 -36.79 -9.44 -13.28
CA LEU A 564 -37.63 -8.29 -13.63
C LEU A 564 -37.84 -8.28 -15.16
N PRO A 565 -39.09 -8.31 -15.66
CA PRO A 565 -39.33 -8.30 -17.10
C PRO A 565 -38.71 -7.04 -17.74
N PRO A 566 -37.97 -7.14 -18.87
CA PRO A 566 -37.28 -6.00 -19.47
C PRO A 566 -38.17 -4.78 -19.76
N ARG A 567 -39.45 -5.03 -20.08
CA ARG A 567 -40.48 -3.99 -20.27
C ARG A 567 -40.74 -3.13 -19.03
N CYS A 568 -40.42 -3.64 -17.84
CA CYS A 568 -40.63 -2.99 -16.55
C CYS A 568 -39.40 -2.22 -16.06
N ILE A 569 -38.24 -2.25 -16.75
CA ILE A 569 -37.00 -1.57 -16.31
C ILE A 569 -37.25 -0.07 -16.06
N MET A 570 -37.90 0.60 -16.99
CA MET A 570 -38.21 2.04 -16.86
C MET A 570 -39.16 2.30 -15.70
N GLN A 571 -40.18 1.46 -15.52
CA GLN A 571 -41.14 1.58 -14.43
C GLN A 571 -40.46 1.40 -13.07
N ALA A 572 -39.63 0.38 -12.91
CA ALA A 572 -38.87 0.12 -11.69
C ALA A 572 -37.92 1.29 -11.37
N THR A 573 -37.20 1.77 -12.38
CA THR A 573 -36.31 2.93 -12.25
C THR A 573 -37.06 4.17 -11.75
N ASP A 574 -38.24 4.46 -12.31
CA ASP A 574 -39.04 5.61 -11.88
C ASP A 574 -39.58 5.47 -10.47
N VAL A 575 -40.01 4.27 -10.07
CA VAL A 575 -40.45 4.00 -8.69
C VAL A 575 -39.30 4.25 -7.72
N MET A 576 -38.11 3.71 -8.00
CA MET A 576 -36.92 3.95 -7.17
C MET A 576 -36.55 5.43 -7.08
N ARG A 577 -36.72 6.19 -8.16
CA ARG A 577 -36.44 7.64 -8.17
C ARG A 577 -37.50 8.46 -7.43
N LYS A 578 -38.79 8.06 -7.48
CA LYS A 578 -39.90 8.81 -6.86
C LYS A 578 -40.12 8.48 -5.39
N GLN A 579 -39.89 7.22 -5.01
CA GLN A 579 -40.23 6.70 -3.68
C GLN A 579 -39.05 6.05 -2.96
N GLY A 580 -37.91 5.84 -3.63
CA GLY A 580 -36.74 5.20 -3.04
C GLY A 580 -35.78 6.17 -2.33
N ALA A 581 -34.56 5.69 -2.09
CA ALA A 581 -33.51 6.38 -1.33
C ALA A 581 -33.16 7.78 -1.88
N ARG A 582 -33.47 8.05 -3.16
CA ARG A 582 -33.31 9.37 -3.78
C ARG A 582 -33.92 10.49 -2.94
N VAL A 583 -35.14 10.27 -2.44
CA VAL A 583 -35.93 11.29 -1.74
C VAL A 583 -35.20 11.71 -0.46
N GLN A 584 -34.72 10.72 0.32
CA GLN A 584 -33.95 10.98 1.52
C GLN A 584 -32.59 11.61 1.22
N ASN A 585 -31.90 11.15 0.17
CA ASN A 585 -30.62 11.74 -0.23
C ASN A 585 -30.79 13.22 -0.61
N SER A 586 -31.84 13.55 -1.36
CA SER A 586 -32.15 14.95 -1.73
C SER A 586 -32.56 15.78 -0.51
N ALA A 587 -33.35 15.20 0.41
CA ALA A 587 -33.76 15.88 1.65
C ALA A 587 -32.60 16.18 2.60
N LYS A 588 -31.60 15.30 2.68
CA LYS A 588 -30.38 15.53 3.49
C LYS A 588 -29.44 16.57 2.87
N ASN A 589 -29.57 16.85 1.58
CA ASN A 589 -28.71 17.76 0.81
C ASN A 589 -29.46 19.03 0.34
N LEU A 590 -30.51 19.45 1.06
CA LEU A 590 -31.25 20.68 0.79
C LEU A 590 -30.32 21.89 0.93
N GLY A 591 -29.84 22.40 -0.21
CA GLY A 591 -28.88 23.51 -0.27
C GLY A 591 -27.78 23.31 -1.33
N VAL A 592 -27.56 22.07 -1.75
CA VAL A 592 -26.65 21.76 -2.86
C VAL A 592 -27.31 22.18 -4.17
N ARG A 593 -26.72 23.15 -4.87
CA ARG A 593 -27.13 23.55 -6.22
C ARG A 593 -26.60 22.54 -7.23
N ASP A 594 -27.33 21.45 -7.43
CA ASP A 594 -27.02 20.48 -8.47
C ASP A 594 -27.98 20.69 -9.66
N ARG A 595 -27.45 21.13 -10.79
CA ARG A 595 -28.22 21.26 -12.03
C ARG A 595 -28.12 19.94 -12.77
N THR A 596 -29.15 19.10 -12.66
CA THR A 596 -29.31 18.01 -13.64
C THR A 596 -29.48 18.65 -15.03
N PRO A 597 -28.67 18.32 -16.03
CA PRO A 597 -28.78 18.94 -17.34
C PRO A 597 -30.16 18.68 -17.96
N SER A 598 -30.71 19.67 -18.68
CA SER A 598 -32.01 19.51 -19.37
C SER A 598 -31.91 18.54 -20.56
N SER A 599 -30.73 18.40 -21.14
CA SER A 599 -30.38 17.58 -22.31
C SER A 599 -30.09 16.11 -22.00
N VAL A 600 -30.28 15.66 -20.74
CA VAL A 600 -29.99 14.28 -20.33
C VAL A 600 -30.75 13.25 -21.19
N PRO A 601 -30.14 12.11 -21.57
CA PRO A 601 -30.81 11.05 -22.33
C PRO A 601 -32.07 10.51 -21.64
N ARG A 602 -33.03 10.01 -22.42
CA ARG A 602 -34.34 9.53 -21.90
C ARG A 602 -34.20 8.48 -20.79
N LEU A 603 -33.24 7.55 -20.90
CA LEU A 603 -32.94 6.53 -19.88
C LEU A 603 -32.63 7.12 -18.50
N TYR A 604 -32.01 8.30 -18.47
CA TYR A 604 -31.61 9.00 -17.26
C TYR A 604 -32.62 10.10 -16.86
N LYS A 605 -33.78 10.21 -17.54
CA LYS A 605 -34.86 11.14 -17.18
C LYS A 605 -35.94 10.43 -16.37
N LEU A 606 -36.60 11.19 -15.48
CA LEU A 606 -37.85 10.77 -14.86
C LEU A 606 -38.94 10.73 -15.93
N CYS A 607 -39.73 9.65 -16.00
CA CYS A 607 -40.89 9.67 -16.88
C CYS A 607 -41.90 10.70 -16.36
N GLN A 608 -42.27 11.61 -17.26
CA GLN A 608 -43.41 12.49 -17.06
C GLN A 608 -44.68 11.62 -17.07
N PRO A 609 -45.69 11.97 -16.24
CA PRO A 609 -46.99 11.34 -16.38
C PRO A 609 -47.48 11.51 -17.82
N PRO A 610 -48.26 10.56 -18.36
CA PRO A 610 -48.86 10.73 -19.67
C PRO A 610 -49.60 12.08 -19.69
N PRO A 611 -49.54 12.83 -20.81
CA PRO A 611 -50.36 14.02 -20.96
C PRO A 611 -51.81 13.63 -20.69
N ALA A 612 -52.56 14.52 -20.03
CA ALA A 612 -53.99 14.30 -19.84
C ALA A 612 -54.65 14.12 -21.22
N ASP A 613 -55.58 13.17 -21.34
CA ASP A 613 -56.27 12.87 -22.59
C ASP A 613 -56.75 14.18 -23.25
N GLY A 614 -56.10 14.60 -24.34
CA GLY A 614 -56.52 15.76 -25.13
C GLY A 614 -55.46 16.79 -25.54
N ASP A 615 -54.23 16.76 -25.01
CA ASP A 615 -53.14 17.62 -25.53
C ASP A 615 -52.10 16.80 -26.32
N PRO A 616 -51.68 17.28 -27.51
CA PRO A 616 -50.82 16.55 -28.44
C PRO A 616 -49.41 16.26 -27.94
#